data_AF-Q1AXH2-F1
#
_entry.id   AF-Q1AXH2-F1
#
_cell.length_a   1.000
_cell.length_b   1.000
_cell.length_c   1.000
_cell.angle_alpha   90.00
_cell.angle_beta   90.00
_cell.angle_gamma   90.00
#
_symmetry.space_group_name_H-M   'P 1'
#
loop_
_entity.id
_entity.type
_entity.pdbx_description
1 polymer ?
#
loop_
_entity_poly.entity_id
_entity_poly.type
_entity_poly.pdbx_seq_one_letter_code
_entity_poly.pdbx_strand_id
1 'polypeptide(L)'
;MTGGEAHDRARERLGPYLLGQLEPGERAEVEEHLRECPACREELRELGVAHAALRAAAALRPPETVRERLPRGRSALFGRPALAAALLAVLVVAGALYAALHRPDTAEAMTATLSPTGLAPEARGELRMEEAGGNMRVRLEVSGLPPLGRGEYYELWFVRDGHRISCGGFTVDEAGRASVVMNAPKVAYGYRRVGVTREHSPGDPGPSPERVLHGRLQES
;
A
#
# COMPACT_ATOMS: atom_id res chain seq x y z
N MET A 1 15.80 -8.93 -22.26
CA MET A 1 15.62 -7.68 -21.50
C MET A 1 15.66 -6.55 -22.50
N THR A 2 14.56 -5.82 -22.65
CA THR A 2 14.45 -4.73 -23.62
C THR A 2 15.37 -3.58 -23.20
N GLY A 3 16.01 -2.90 -24.15
CA GLY A 3 16.95 -1.79 -23.86
C GLY A 3 16.35 -0.65 -23.01
N GLY A 4 15.02 -0.48 -23.03
CA GLY A 4 14.31 0.50 -22.18
C GLY A 4 14.37 0.18 -20.68
N GLU A 5 14.11 -1.07 -20.28
CA GLU A 5 14.14 -1.45 -18.85
C GLU A 5 15.54 -1.35 -18.23
N ALA A 6 16.59 -1.56 -19.04
CA ALA A 6 17.97 -1.39 -18.60
C ALA A 6 18.35 0.10 -18.43
N HIS A 7 17.83 0.95 -19.31
CA HIS A 7 17.98 2.40 -19.21
C HIS A 7 17.31 2.97 -17.96
N ASP A 8 16.07 2.58 -17.68
CA ASP A 8 15.33 3.09 -16.52
C ASP A 8 16.01 2.72 -15.20
N ARG A 9 16.47 1.46 -15.05
CA ARG A 9 17.23 1.03 -13.87
C ARG A 9 18.56 1.77 -13.70
N ALA A 10 19.27 2.04 -14.79
CA ALA A 10 20.52 2.78 -14.75
C ALA A 10 20.28 4.25 -14.35
N ARG A 11 19.21 4.85 -14.87
CA ARG A 11 18.78 6.22 -14.56
C ARG A 11 18.42 6.39 -13.08
N GLU A 12 17.64 5.48 -12.52
CA GLU A 12 17.27 5.50 -11.09
C GLU A 12 18.48 5.39 -10.15
N ARG A 13 19.55 4.72 -10.59
CA ARG A 13 20.78 4.52 -9.81
C ARG A 13 21.81 5.65 -9.93
N LEU A 14 21.58 6.69 -10.75
CA LEU A 14 22.52 7.81 -10.93
C LEU A 14 22.78 8.58 -9.63
N GLY A 15 21.77 8.75 -8.78
CA GLY A 15 21.91 9.42 -7.47
C GLY A 15 22.83 8.66 -6.50
N PRO A 16 22.53 7.38 -6.18
CA PRO A 16 23.42 6.53 -5.39
C PRO A 16 24.82 6.37 -5.99
N TYR A 17 24.94 6.31 -7.32
CA TYR A 17 26.23 6.28 -8.02
C TYR A 17 27.07 7.53 -7.71
N LEU A 18 26.48 8.72 -7.84
CA LEU A 18 27.13 10.00 -7.54
C LEU A 18 27.59 10.10 -6.07
N LEU A 19 26.82 9.52 -5.15
CA LEU A 19 27.11 9.50 -3.71
C LEU A 19 28.07 8.36 -3.29
N GLY A 20 28.47 7.49 -4.22
CA GLY A 20 29.33 6.34 -3.95
C GLY A 20 28.67 5.28 -3.04
N GLN A 21 27.35 5.11 -3.12
CA GLN A 21 26.55 4.20 -2.28
C GLN A 21 26.12 2.92 -3.00
N LEU A 22 26.66 2.63 -4.18
CA LEU A 22 26.35 1.40 -4.94
C LEU A 22 27.34 0.28 -4.63
N GLU A 23 26.82 -0.95 -4.59
CA GLU A 23 27.64 -2.15 -4.55
C GLU A 23 28.44 -2.31 -5.86
N PRO A 24 29.59 -3.02 -5.85
CA PRO A 24 30.49 -3.10 -7.02
C PRO A 24 29.82 -3.59 -8.31
N GLY A 25 28.87 -4.53 -8.21
CA GLY A 25 28.13 -5.05 -9.36
C GLY A 25 27.17 -4.01 -9.96
N GLU A 26 26.40 -3.33 -9.12
CA GLU A 26 25.46 -2.29 -9.56
C GLU A 26 26.17 -1.08 -10.14
N ARG A 27 27.34 -0.75 -9.58
CA ARG A 27 28.20 0.31 -10.09
C ARG A 27 28.70 -0.02 -11.50
N ALA A 28 29.13 -1.25 -11.75
CA ALA A 28 29.60 -1.67 -13.07
C ALA A 28 28.49 -1.59 -14.13
N GLU A 29 27.25 -1.97 -13.78
CA GLU A 29 26.07 -1.85 -14.65
C GLU A 29 25.79 -0.39 -15.05
N VAL A 30 25.85 0.54 -14.08
CA VAL A 30 25.67 1.98 -14.35
C VAL A 30 26.81 2.52 -15.21
N GLU A 31 28.06 2.15 -14.93
CA GLU A 31 29.23 2.60 -15.70
C GLU A 31 29.19 2.10 -17.15
N GLU A 32 28.73 0.86 -17.36
CA GLU A 32 28.51 0.31 -18.70
C GLU A 32 27.44 1.12 -19.46
N HIS A 33 26.29 1.36 -18.83
CA HIS A 33 25.23 2.16 -19.43
C HIS A 33 25.68 3.59 -19.76
N LEU A 34 26.46 4.22 -18.87
CA LEU A 34 26.98 5.58 -19.06
C LEU A 34 27.96 5.68 -20.23
N ARG A 35 28.60 4.60 -20.68
CA ARG A 35 29.40 4.62 -21.93
C ARG A 35 28.51 4.76 -23.16
N GLU A 36 27.33 4.18 -23.12
CA GLU A 36 26.44 4.05 -24.29
C GLU A 36 25.36 5.13 -24.34
N CYS A 37 24.92 5.68 -23.20
CA CYS A 37 23.78 6.61 -23.15
C CYS A 37 24.20 8.07 -22.86
N PRO A 38 24.12 8.99 -23.86
CA PRO A 38 24.40 10.42 -23.65
C PRO A 38 23.39 11.12 -22.74
N ALA A 39 22.12 10.70 -22.73
CA ALA A 39 21.08 11.32 -21.90
C ALA A 39 21.35 11.11 -20.41
N CYS A 40 21.69 9.89 -19.98
CA CYS A 40 22.05 9.61 -18.59
C CYS A 40 23.36 10.28 -18.16
N ARG A 41 24.31 10.49 -19.09
CA ARG A 41 25.52 11.28 -18.80
C ARG A 41 25.19 12.74 -18.49
N GLU A 42 24.26 13.33 -19.24
CA GLU A 42 23.84 14.72 -19.01
C GLU A 42 23.09 14.86 -17.69
N GLU A 43 22.17 13.94 -17.39
CA GLU A 43 21.45 13.92 -16.11
C GLU A 43 22.39 13.73 -14.91
N LEU A 44 23.40 12.86 -15.03
CA LEU A 44 24.43 12.72 -14.01
C LEU A 44 25.24 14.01 -13.81
N ARG A 45 25.51 14.76 -14.89
CA ARG A 45 26.19 16.06 -14.84
C ARG A 45 25.34 17.09 -14.10
N GLU A 46 24.05 17.15 -14.37
CA GLU A 46 23.09 18.04 -13.68
C GLU A 46 23.01 17.73 -12.19
N LEU A 47 22.87 16.44 -11.83
CA LEU A 47 22.89 15.97 -10.45
C LEU A 47 24.23 16.34 -9.76
N GLY A 48 25.35 16.20 -10.48
CA GLY A 48 26.68 16.57 -10.01
C GLY A 48 26.80 18.05 -9.63
N VAL A 49 26.21 18.95 -10.42
CA VAL A 49 26.20 20.40 -10.13
C VAL A 49 25.41 20.69 -8.85
N ALA A 50 24.22 20.12 -8.71
CA ALA A 50 23.40 20.29 -7.51
C ALA A 50 24.10 19.74 -6.26
N HIS A 51 24.71 18.55 -6.37
CA HIS A 51 25.47 17.93 -5.29
C HIS A 51 26.69 18.77 -4.88
N ALA A 52 27.43 19.32 -5.84
CA ALA A 52 28.57 20.20 -5.57
C ALA A 52 28.15 21.50 -4.86
N ALA A 53 27.04 22.11 -5.29
CA ALA A 53 26.48 23.29 -4.63
C ALA A 53 26.07 23.00 -3.18
N LEU A 54 25.39 21.88 -2.93
CA LEU A 54 25.04 21.45 -1.57
C LEU A 54 26.28 21.15 -0.72
N ARG A 55 27.29 20.50 -1.29
CA ARG A 55 28.58 20.25 -0.62
C ARG A 55 29.31 21.53 -0.28
N ALA A 56 29.31 22.53 -1.17
CA ALA A 56 29.91 23.82 -0.93
C ALA A 56 29.16 24.61 0.15
N ALA A 57 27.83 24.57 0.14
CA ALA A 57 26.99 25.16 1.19
C ALA A 57 27.19 24.46 2.55
N ALA A 58 27.36 23.14 2.54
CA ALA A 58 27.63 22.32 3.73
C ALA A 58 29.10 22.37 4.18
N ALA A 59 30.01 22.93 3.37
CA ALA A 59 31.42 23.10 3.71
C ALA A 59 31.60 24.27 4.70
N LEU A 60 31.06 24.12 5.90
CA LEU A 60 31.68 24.72 7.08
C LEU A 60 33.09 24.18 7.13
N ARG A 61 34.08 25.01 6.81
CA ARG A 61 35.50 24.64 6.88
C ARG A 61 35.73 24.09 8.30
N PRO A 62 35.97 22.77 8.47
CA PRO A 62 36.23 22.26 9.81
C PRO A 62 37.52 22.94 10.28
N PRO A 63 37.54 23.57 11.46
CA PRO A 63 38.74 24.24 11.92
C PRO A 63 39.90 23.25 11.93
N GLU A 64 41.11 23.71 11.56
CA GLU A 64 42.32 22.88 11.40
C GLU A 64 42.61 22.00 12.64
N THR A 65 42.09 22.42 13.80
CA THR A 65 42.11 21.69 15.09
C THR A 65 41.36 20.36 15.10
N VAL A 66 40.52 20.09 14.10
CA VAL A 66 39.76 18.84 13.94
C VAL A 66 40.59 17.75 13.26
N ARG A 67 41.57 18.11 12.41
CA ARG A 67 42.46 17.12 11.75
C ARG A 67 43.53 16.57 12.69
N GLU A 68 43.97 17.36 13.67
CA GLU A 68 45.00 16.96 14.64
C GLU A 68 44.44 16.17 15.84
N ARG A 69 43.11 16.04 15.96
CA ARG A 69 42.45 15.38 17.09
C ARG A 69 41.50 14.27 16.65
N LEU A 70 41.97 13.36 15.79
CA LEU A 70 41.36 12.05 15.72
C LEU A 70 42.06 11.13 16.73
N PRO A 71 41.59 11.02 17.99
CA PRO A 71 42.01 9.90 18.80
C PRO A 71 41.58 8.63 18.08
N ARG A 72 42.51 7.69 17.86
CA ARG A 72 42.17 6.26 17.78
C ARG A 72 41.67 5.85 19.17
N GLY A 73 40.48 6.32 19.53
CA GLY A 73 39.91 6.22 20.85
C GLY A 73 38.75 5.24 20.80
N ARG A 74 38.98 4.05 21.36
CA ARG A 74 37.94 3.08 21.70
C ARG A 74 36.82 3.84 22.42
N SER A 75 35.59 3.68 21.95
CA SER A 75 34.42 4.45 22.40
C SER A 75 34.20 4.32 23.91
N ALA A 76 34.55 5.37 24.66
CA ALA A 76 34.18 5.54 26.06
C ALA A 76 32.74 6.09 26.23
N LEU A 77 31.85 5.85 25.26
CA LEU A 77 30.43 6.19 25.35
C LEU A 77 29.64 5.19 26.23
N PHE A 78 30.24 4.06 26.62
CA PHE A 78 29.63 3.05 27.49
C PHE A 78 29.73 3.35 29.00
N GLY A 79 30.14 4.55 29.40
CA GLY A 79 30.42 4.89 30.81
C GLY A 79 29.40 5.78 31.53
N ARG A 80 28.37 6.31 30.84
CA ARG A 80 27.41 7.27 31.44
C ARG A 80 25.98 6.81 31.21
N PRO A 81 25.41 5.95 32.08
CA PRO A 81 24.07 5.38 31.88
C PRO A 81 22.98 6.45 31.76
N ALA A 82 23.19 7.63 32.36
CA ALA A 82 22.25 8.75 32.29
C ALA A 82 22.07 9.35 30.88
N LEU A 83 23.12 9.39 30.05
CA LEU A 83 23.01 9.94 28.68
C LEU A 83 22.38 8.94 27.71
N ALA A 84 22.67 7.65 27.87
CA ALA A 84 22.01 6.58 27.13
C ALA A 84 20.52 6.50 27.46
N ALA A 85 20.15 6.65 28.74
CA ALA A 85 18.77 6.70 29.18
C ALA A 85 18.00 7.91 28.63
N ALA A 86 18.63 9.10 28.59
CA ALA A 86 18.02 10.30 28.03
C ALA A 86 17.75 10.17 26.52
N LEU A 87 18.70 9.64 25.74
CA LEU A 87 18.51 9.40 24.31
C LEU A 87 17.40 8.37 24.05
N LEU A 88 17.37 7.29 24.83
CA LEU A 88 16.33 6.28 24.75
C LEU A 88 14.95 6.88 25.07
N ALA A 89 14.85 7.73 26.10
CA ALA A 89 13.63 8.42 26.44
C ALA A 89 13.15 9.35 25.31
N VAL A 90 14.06 10.09 24.67
CA VAL A 90 13.73 10.91 23.49
C VAL A 90 13.23 10.06 22.33
N LEU A 91 13.87 8.93 22.02
CA LEU A 91 13.43 8.03 20.96
C LEU A 91 12.07 7.40 21.27
N VAL A 92 11.81 7.03 22.52
CA VAL A 92 10.51 6.52 22.98
C VAL A 92 9.44 7.60 22.83
N VAL A 93 9.71 8.83 23.25
CA VAL A 93 8.77 9.96 23.12
C VAL A 93 8.53 10.31 21.65
N ALA A 94 9.59 10.37 20.84
CA ALA A 94 9.48 10.63 19.40
C ALA A 94 8.73 9.52 18.68
N GLY A 95 8.98 8.26 19.01
CA GLY A 95 8.24 7.10 18.49
C GLY A 95 6.77 7.10 18.91
N ALA A 96 6.48 7.43 20.18
CA ALA A 96 5.12 7.57 20.68
C ALA A 96 4.38 8.75 20.03
N LEU A 97 5.04 9.89 19.85
CA LEU A 97 4.50 11.06 19.17
C LEU A 97 4.27 10.78 17.68
N TYR A 98 5.22 10.12 17.02
CA TYR A 98 5.08 9.68 15.64
C TYR A 98 3.88 8.73 15.50
N ALA A 99 3.75 7.73 16.36
CA ALA A 99 2.62 6.81 16.38
C ALA A 99 1.30 7.50 16.72
N ALA A 100 1.31 8.57 17.53
CA ALA A 100 0.12 9.36 17.84
C ALA A 100 -0.31 10.26 16.68
N LEU A 101 0.64 10.88 15.98
CA LEU A 101 0.40 11.75 14.81
C LEU A 101 0.08 10.94 13.54
N HIS A 102 0.62 9.74 13.43
CA HIS A 102 0.38 8.80 12.33
C HIS A 102 -0.43 7.62 12.81
N ARG A 103 -1.35 7.84 13.76
CA ARG A 103 -2.40 6.85 13.94
C ARG A 103 -3.07 6.71 12.58
N PRO A 104 -3.11 5.50 11.99
CA PRO A 104 -3.99 5.30 10.86
C PRO A 104 -5.35 5.80 11.36
N ASP A 105 -5.96 6.72 10.61
CA ASP A 105 -7.36 7.03 10.83
C ASP A 105 -8.03 5.66 10.91
N THR A 106 -8.49 5.30 12.10
CA THR A 106 -9.48 4.25 12.23
C THR A 106 -10.72 4.87 11.63
N ALA A 107 -10.71 5.01 10.30
CA ALA A 107 -11.87 5.39 9.54
C ALA A 107 -12.95 4.44 10.03
N GLU A 108 -14.00 5.01 10.62
CA GLU A 108 -15.07 4.26 11.26
C GLU A 108 -15.44 3.10 10.36
N ALA A 109 -15.06 1.90 10.79
CA ALA A 109 -15.24 0.73 9.97
C ALA A 109 -16.75 0.49 9.94
N MET A 110 -17.30 0.38 8.74
CA MET A 110 -18.69 0.02 8.61
C MET A 110 -18.78 -1.48 8.47
N THR A 111 -19.67 -2.11 9.22
CA THR A 111 -19.88 -3.57 9.20
C THR A 111 -21.30 -3.91 8.79
N ALA A 112 -21.48 -5.06 8.15
CA ALA A 112 -22.80 -5.61 7.85
C ALA A 112 -22.78 -7.12 7.98
N THR A 113 -23.64 -7.64 8.85
CA THR A 113 -24.06 -9.05 8.80
C THR A 113 -25.04 -9.23 7.64
N LEU A 114 -24.76 -10.20 6.78
CA LEU A 114 -25.56 -10.53 5.61
C LEU A 114 -26.48 -11.72 5.92
N SER A 115 -27.78 -11.49 5.73
CA SER A 115 -28.83 -12.48 5.93
C SER A 115 -29.16 -13.23 4.63
N PRO A 116 -29.54 -14.52 4.72
CA PRO A 116 -29.95 -15.33 3.58
C PRO A 116 -31.27 -14.85 2.97
N THR A 117 -31.52 -15.33 1.76
CA THR A 117 -32.81 -15.25 1.07
C THR A 117 -33.34 -16.66 0.81
N GLY A 118 -34.57 -16.77 0.27
CA GLY A 118 -35.12 -18.06 -0.13
C GLY A 118 -34.31 -18.80 -1.21
N LEU A 119 -33.46 -18.10 -1.97
CA LEU A 119 -32.59 -18.71 -2.99
C LEU A 119 -31.35 -19.39 -2.39
N ALA A 120 -30.97 -19.02 -1.16
CA ALA A 120 -29.79 -19.54 -0.49
C ALA A 120 -30.02 -19.52 1.04
N PRO A 121 -30.89 -20.40 1.58
CA PRO A 121 -31.32 -20.33 2.99
C PRO A 121 -30.20 -20.62 4.00
N GLU A 122 -29.15 -21.34 3.58
CA GLU A 122 -28.01 -21.67 4.41
C GLU A 122 -26.88 -20.61 4.34
N ALA A 123 -26.98 -19.66 3.40
CA ALA A 123 -25.94 -18.69 3.16
C ALA A 123 -25.87 -17.65 4.28
N ARG A 124 -24.64 -17.26 4.62
CA ARG A 124 -24.34 -16.19 5.58
C ARG A 124 -23.13 -15.41 5.11
N GLY A 125 -23.01 -14.19 5.58
CA GLY A 125 -21.79 -13.43 5.36
C GLY A 125 -21.58 -12.29 6.33
N GLU A 126 -20.35 -11.85 6.41
CA GLU A 126 -19.92 -10.67 7.15
C GLU A 126 -19.14 -9.77 6.19
N LEU A 127 -19.45 -8.48 6.22
CA LEU A 127 -18.78 -7.48 5.41
C LEU A 127 -18.22 -6.40 6.31
N ARG A 128 -16.96 -6.02 6.08
CA ARG A 128 -16.31 -4.88 6.70
C ARG A 128 -15.80 -3.93 5.63
N MET A 129 -16.10 -2.65 5.79
CA MET A 129 -15.71 -1.58 4.90
C MET A 129 -14.96 -0.50 5.66
N GLU A 130 -13.80 -0.09 5.17
CA GLU A 130 -12.95 0.93 5.79
C GLU A 130 -12.34 1.83 4.71
N GLU A 131 -12.07 3.10 5.03
CA GLU A 131 -11.33 3.97 4.11
C GLU A 131 -9.85 3.53 4.07
N ALA A 132 -9.31 3.38 2.87
CA ALA A 132 -7.91 3.05 2.65
C ALA A 132 -7.41 3.66 1.34
N GLY A 133 -6.39 4.53 1.43
CA GLY A 133 -5.76 5.11 0.25
C GLY A 133 -6.71 5.94 -0.63
N GLY A 134 -7.69 6.61 -0.02
CA GLY A 134 -8.68 7.44 -0.73
C GLY A 134 -9.86 6.69 -1.34
N ASN A 135 -9.90 5.36 -1.23
CA ASN A 135 -11.02 4.50 -1.63
C ASN A 135 -11.55 3.71 -0.43
N MET A 136 -12.61 2.94 -0.64
CA MET A 136 -13.12 2.00 0.36
C MET A 136 -12.51 0.62 0.11
N ARG A 137 -11.86 0.05 1.13
CA ARG A 137 -11.51 -1.38 1.15
C ARG A 137 -12.67 -2.15 1.73
N VAL A 138 -13.13 -3.16 1.00
CA VAL A 138 -14.25 -4.03 1.39
C VAL A 138 -13.74 -5.45 1.58
N ARG A 139 -13.82 -5.97 2.81
CA ARG A 139 -13.56 -7.38 3.11
C ARG A 139 -14.90 -8.09 3.25
N LEU A 140 -15.12 -9.12 2.44
CA LEU A 140 -16.32 -9.96 2.46
C LEU A 140 -15.91 -11.38 2.83
N GLU A 141 -16.57 -11.93 3.84
CA GLU A 141 -16.49 -13.33 4.22
C GLU A 141 -17.88 -13.94 4.08
N VAL A 142 -17.97 -15.08 3.39
CA VAL A 142 -19.23 -15.77 3.13
C VAL A 142 -19.08 -17.27 3.34
N SER A 143 -20.18 -17.91 3.72
CA SER A 143 -20.29 -19.36 3.82
C SER A 143 -21.69 -19.84 3.46
N GLY A 144 -21.84 -21.11 3.10
CA GLY A 144 -23.14 -21.72 2.77
C GLY A 144 -23.76 -21.21 1.47
N LEU A 145 -22.98 -20.57 0.59
CA LEU A 145 -23.46 -20.19 -0.73
C LEU A 145 -23.58 -21.44 -1.62
N PRO A 146 -24.65 -21.59 -2.41
CA PRO A 146 -24.78 -22.75 -3.27
C PRO A 146 -23.68 -22.80 -4.36
N PRO A 147 -23.33 -23.99 -4.86
CA PRO A 147 -22.30 -24.13 -5.88
C PRO A 147 -22.68 -23.38 -7.17
N LEU A 148 -21.67 -22.88 -7.86
CA LEU A 148 -21.80 -22.14 -9.12
C LEU A 148 -21.64 -23.09 -10.32
N GLY A 149 -22.49 -22.91 -11.33
CA GLY A 149 -22.35 -23.55 -12.63
C GLY A 149 -21.26 -22.93 -13.50
N ARG A 150 -21.06 -23.49 -14.70
CA ARG A 150 -20.07 -22.98 -15.64
C ARG A 150 -20.45 -21.58 -16.11
N GLY A 151 -19.55 -20.61 -15.92
CA GLY A 151 -19.78 -19.21 -16.30
C GLY A 151 -20.58 -18.40 -15.28
N GLU A 152 -20.91 -18.97 -14.12
CA GLU A 152 -21.59 -18.26 -13.04
C GLU A 152 -20.58 -17.71 -12.02
N TYR A 153 -20.93 -16.57 -11.42
CA TYR A 153 -20.19 -15.96 -10.33
C TYR A 153 -21.14 -15.23 -9.38
N TYR A 154 -20.67 -14.89 -8.19
CA TYR A 154 -21.39 -14.02 -7.28
C TYR A 154 -20.89 -12.59 -7.43
N GLU A 155 -21.78 -11.61 -7.33
CA GLU A 155 -21.41 -10.20 -7.37
C GLU A 155 -21.90 -9.45 -6.14
N LEU A 156 -21.04 -8.63 -5.56
CA LEU A 156 -21.34 -7.78 -4.42
C LEU A 156 -21.79 -6.40 -4.89
N TRP A 157 -22.90 -5.93 -4.35
CA TRP A 157 -23.50 -4.63 -4.68
C TRP A 157 -23.74 -3.77 -3.45
N PHE A 158 -23.38 -2.50 -3.55
CA PHE A 158 -23.88 -1.46 -2.65
C PHE A 158 -25.07 -0.74 -3.27
N VAL A 159 -26.12 -0.48 -2.47
CA VAL A 159 -27.43 -0.02 -2.97
C VAL A 159 -27.93 1.22 -2.23
N ARG A 160 -28.33 2.26 -2.97
CA ARG A 160 -28.98 3.49 -2.46
C ARG A 160 -29.97 4.03 -3.49
N ASP A 161 -31.21 4.29 -3.06
CA ASP A 161 -32.25 4.93 -3.90
C ASP A 161 -32.35 4.38 -5.33
N GLY A 162 -32.41 3.05 -5.47
CA GLY A 162 -32.45 2.35 -6.75
C GLY A 162 -31.11 2.24 -7.49
N HIS A 163 -30.13 3.09 -7.16
CA HIS A 163 -28.79 3.05 -7.71
C HIS A 163 -27.95 1.97 -7.04
N ARG A 164 -27.04 1.38 -7.81
CA ARG A 164 -26.17 0.29 -7.37
C ARG A 164 -24.73 0.54 -7.82
N ILE A 165 -23.80 0.18 -6.96
CA ILE A 165 -22.35 0.17 -7.25
C ILE A 165 -21.90 -1.28 -7.16
N SER A 166 -21.33 -1.80 -8.26
CA SER A 166 -20.62 -3.08 -8.22
C SER A 166 -19.35 -2.93 -7.40
N CYS A 167 -19.13 -3.87 -6.49
CA CYS A 167 -17.92 -3.97 -5.70
C CYS A 167 -16.98 -5.06 -6.23
N GLY A 168 -17.41 -5.84 -7.22
CA GLY A 168 -16.65 -6.93 -7.82
C GLY A 168 -17.32 -8.30 -7.68
N GLY A 169 -16.96 -9.17 -8.62
CA GLY A 169 -17.37 -10.57 -8.66
C GLY A 169 -16.42 -11.49 -7.90
N PHE A 170 -16.94 -12.60 -7.39
CA PHE A 170 -16.18 -13.64 -6.70
C PHE A 170 -16.81 -15.02 -6.90
N THR A 171 -16.01 -16.06 -6.63
CA THR A 171 -16.43 -17.46 -6.61
C THR A 171 -16.23 -18.06 -5.23
N VAL A 172 -16.83 -19.22 -4.97
CA VAL A 172 -16.73 -19.94 -3.70
C VAL A 172 -16.04 -21.29 -3.88
N ASP A 173 -15.49 -21.83 -2.79
CA ASP A 173 -14.97 -23.19 -2.74
C ASP A 173 -16.09 -24.25 -2.78
N GLU A 174 -15.73 -25.53 -2.79
CA GLU A 174 -16.69 -26.66 -2.82
C GLU A 174 -17.66 -26.67 -1.61
N ALA A 175 -17.30 -26.00 -0.52
CA ALA A 175 -18.12 -25.87 0.67
C ALA A 175 -18.91 -24.54 0.71
N GLY A 176 -18.95 -23.80 -0.39
CA GLY A 176 -19.70 -22.56 -0.51
C GLY A 176 -19.09 -21.39 0.27
N ARG A 177 -17.77 -21.39 0.53
CA ARG A 177 -17.07 -20.33 1.27
C ARG A 177 -16.20 -19.47 0.37
N ALA A 178 -16.05 -18.20 0.76
CA ALA A 178 -15.04 -17.30 0.21
C ALA A 178 -14.64 -16.23 1.24
N SER A 179 -13.38 -15.80 1.17
CA SER A 179 -12.87 -14.61 1.85
C SER A 179 -12.16 -13.76 0.80
N VAL A 180 -12.71 -12.58 0.50
CA VAL A 180 -12.26 -11.74 -0.61
C VAL A 180 -12.12 -10.29 -0.15
N VAL A 181 -11.10 -9.63 -0.69
CA VAL A 181 -10.88 -8.20 -0.49
C VAL A 181 -11.11 -7.50 -1.82
N MET A 182 -12.00 -6.53 -1.79
CA MET A 182 -12.43 -5.75 -2.95
C MET A 182 -12.20 -4.26 -2.69
N ASN A 183 -12.35 -3.45 -3.74
CA ASN A 183 -12.28 -2.00 -3.65
C ASN A 183 -13.58 -1.39 -4.16
N ALA A 184 -14.06 -0.36 -3.47
CA ALA A 184 -15.18 0.46 -3.91
C ALA A 184 -14.78 1.95 -3.90
N PRO A 185 -15.33 2.78 -4.81
CA PRO A 185 -15.03 4.20 -4.82
C PRO A 185 -15.52 4.88 -3.53
N LYS A 186 -14.88 5.98 -3.09
CA LYS A 186 -15.23 6.68 -1.85
C LYS A 186 -16.72 7.06 -1.73
N VAL A 187 -17.40 7.31 -2.85
CA VAL A 187 -18.86 7.57 -2.90
C VAL A 187 -19.71 6.41 -2.36
N ALA A 188 -19.18 5.17 -2.35
CA ALA A 188 -19.83 3.99 -1.80
C ALA A 188 -20.09 4.10 -0.29
N TYR A 189 -19.34 4.93 0.44
CA TYR A 189 -19.59 5.19 1.87
C TYR A 189 -21.03 5.66 2.14
N GLY A 190 -21.65 6.36 1.18
CA GLY A 190 -23.04 6.80 1.28
C GLY A 190 -24.08 5.70 1.03
N TYR A 191 -23.69 4.49 0.65
CA TYR A 191 -24.59 3.39 0.27
C TYR A 191 -24.71 2.39 1.41
N ARG A 192 -25.80 2.47 2.18
CA ARG A 192 -25.96 1.68 3.41
C ARG A 192 -26.54 0.28 3.20
N ARG A 193 -27.12 -0.05 2.04
CA ARG A 193 -27.65 -1.41 1.78
C ARG A 193 -26.65 -2.24 0.98
N VAL A 194 -26.55 -3.52 1.29
CA VAL A 194 -25.68 -4.49 0.64
C VAL A 194 -26.54 -5.60 0.04
N GLY A 195 -26.17 -6.09 -1.15
CA GLY A 195 -26.73 -7.30 -1.73
C GLY A 195 -25.65 -8.14 -2.41
N VAL A 196 -25.81 -9.46 -2.38
CA VAL A 196 -25.04 -10.39 -3.22
C VAL A 196 -26.01 -11.08 -4.16
N THR A 197 -25.68 -11.09 -5.44
CA THR A 197 -26.48 -11.73 -6.50
C THR A 197 -25.67 -12.81 -7.18
N ARG A 198 -26.35 -13.82 -7.72
CA ARG A 198 -25.75 -14.76 -8.68
C ARG A 198 -25.86 -14.18 -10.08
N GLU A 199 -24.74 -14.12 -10.77
CA GLU A 199 -24.57 -13.56 -12.11
C GLU A 199 -24.03 -14.62 -13.08
N HIS A 200 -24.17 -14.37 -14.38
CA HIS A 200 -23.75 -15.28 -15.45
C HIS A 200 -22.98 -14.53 -16.55
N SER A 201 -22.00 -15.21 -17.16
CA SER A 201 -21.21 -14.69 -18.28
C SER A 201 -21.25 -15.63 -19.50
N PRO A 202 -21.48 -15.12 -20.73
CA PRO A 202 -21.78 -13.72 -21.06
C PRO A 202 -23.19 -13.33 -20.64
N GLY A 203 -23.36 -12.13 -20.10
CA GLY A 203 -24.64 -11.65 -19.55
C GLY A 203 -24.74 -10.12 -19.56
N ASP A 204 -25.91 -9.62 -19.16
CA ASP A 204 -26.13 -8.19 -18.91
C ASP A 204 -25.19 -7.73 -17.78
N PRO A 205 -24.44 -6.61 -17.92
CA PRO A 205 -23.63 -6.06 -16.83
C PRO A 205 -24.47 -5.51 -15.66
N GLY A 206 -25.80 -5.45 -15.80
CA GLY A 206 -26.71 -5.15 -14.70
C GLY A 206 -26.88 -6.32 -13.72
N PRO A 207 -27.27 -6.03 -12.46
CA PRO A 207 -27.46 -7.07 -11.46
C PRO A 207 -28.65 -7.95 -11.78
N SER A 208 -28.42 -9.25 -11.71
CA SER A 208 -29.45 -10.28 -11.72
C SER A 208 -30.49 -10.06 -10.61
N PRO A 209 -31.76 -10.45 -10.82
CA PRO A 209 -32.76 -10.50 -9.76
C PRO A 209 -32.46 -11.57 -8.70
N GLU A 210 -31.52 -12.50 -8.96
CA GLU A 210 -31.15 -13.62 -8.09
C GLU A 210 -30.29 -13.20 -6.89
N ARG A 211 -30.87 -12.36 -6.02
CA ARG A 211 -30.22 -11.95 -4.77
C ARG A 211 -30.22 -13.11 -3.78
N VAL A 212 -29.03 -13.55 -3.38
CA VAL A 212 -28.80 -14.65 -2.44
C VAL A 212 -28.58 -14.18 -1.00
N LEU A 213 -27.94 -13.02 -0.83
CA LEU A 213 -27.69 -12.40 0.48
C LEU A 213 -28.07 -10.91 0.46
N HIS A 214 -28.44 -10.38 1.62
CA HIS A 214 -28.65 -8.94 1.81
C HIS A 214 -28.28 -8.48 3.21
N GLY A 215 -27.92 -7.21 3.35
CA GLY A 215 -27.61 -6.62 4.66
C GLY A 215 -27.65 -5.11 4.65
N ARG A 216 -27.35 -4.52 5.81
CA ARG A 216 -27.22 -3.08 5.98
C ARG A 216 -25.93 -2.77 6.73
N LEU A 217 -25.14 -1.88 6.16
CA LEU A 217 -23.94 -1.33 6.78
C LEU A 217 -24.30 -0.43 7.96
N GLN A 218 -23.60 -0.65 9.06
CA GLN A 218 -23.69 0.10 10.32
C GLN A 218 -22.28 0.54 10.71
N GLU A 219 -22.15 1.69 11.37
CA GLU A 219 -20.88 2.05 12.00
C GLU A 219 -20.59 1.07 13.15
N SER A 220 -19.35 0.59 13.23
CA SER A 220 -18.88 -0.34 14.26
C SER A 220 -18.58 0.35 15.59
#